data_AF-A0A914SWT3-F1
#
_entry.id   AF-A0A914SWT3-F1
#
_cell.length_a   1.000
_cell.length_b   1.000
_cell.length_c   1.000
_cell.angle_alpha   90.00
_cell.angle_beta   90.00
_cell.angle_gamma   90.00
#
_symmetry.space_group_name_H-M   'P 1'
#
loop_
_entity.id
_entity.type
_entity.pdbx_description
1 polymer ?
#
loop_
_entity_poly.entity_id
_entity_poly.type
_entity_poly.pdbx_seq_one_letter_code
_entity_poly.pdbx_strand_id
1 'polypeptide(L)'
;MATKKYTKDELSAMIKKKSKLIELVEKEKTTEKHKVFEVSVLENGKKAPTNFIQCKICEKLLVKEGGHLKTHLDKCYSKKRPAKQSIGAFMGNALSSSESKQITDTVGRYALEAGISFYRCGQPEMKRLVTDLVNIGARHGAQITSEGLTFDRKSVKNSALSTSAKRIHRFKPILKSAAENGEICFALDHG
;
A
#
# COMPACT_ATOMS: atom_id res chain seq x y z
N MET A 1 16.34 34.43 -24.84
CA MET A 1 16.11 32.98 -25.02
C MET A 1 14.74 32.65 -24.47
N ALA A 2 13.80 32.24 -25.31
CA ALA A 2 12.43 31.95 -24.88
C ALA A 2 12.41 30.67 -24.03
N THR A 3 12.22 30.81 -22.71
CA THR A 3 11.91 29.69 -21.82
C THR A 3 10.59 29.09 -22.29
N LYS A 4 10.64 27.86 -22.81
CA LYS A 4 9.43 27.12 -23.20
C LYS A 4 8.50 27.08 -21.98
N LYS A 5 7.32 27.70 -22.09
CA LYS A 5 6.32 27.68 -21.02
C LYS A 5 5.66 26.31 -21.04
N TYR A 6 6.12 25.43 -20.16
CA TYR A 6 5.49 24.13 -19.95
C TYR A 6 4.13 24.30 -19.27
N THR A 7 3.13 23.60 -19.77
CA THR A 7 1.83 23.51 -19.09
C THR A 7 1.88 22.46 -17.98
N LYS A 8 0.93 22.56 -17.04
CA LYS A 8 0.80 21.61 -15.93
C LYS A 8 0.58 20.17 -16.41
N ASP A 9 -0.18 20.00 -17.48
CA ASP A 9 -0.57 18.68 -17.99
C ASP A 9 0.59 17.99 -18.73
N GLU A 10 1.38 18.76 -19.49
CA GLU A 10 2.60 18.26 -20.12
C GLU A 10 3.62 17.75 -19.09
N LEU A 11 3.89 18.54 -18.04
CA LEU A 11 4.79 18.14 -16.97
C LEU A 11 4.26 16.93 -16.20
N SER A 12 2.96 16.90 -15.93
CA SER A 12 2.31 15.77 -15.25
C SER A 12 2.43 14.47 -16.06
N ALA A 13 2.25 14.54 -17.38
CA ALA A 13 2.41 13.40 -18.27
C ALA A 13 3.86 12.91 -18.32
N MET A 14 4.83 13.83 -18.38
CA MET A 14 6.26 13.49 -18.39
C MET A 14 6.74 12.88 -17.06
N ILE A 15 6.24 13.36 -15.92
CA ILE A 15 6.53 12.78 -14.59
C ILE A 15 5.95 11.37 -14.48
N LYS A 16 4.68 11.17 -14.87
CA LYS A 16 4.04 9.83 -14.85
C LYS A 16 4.78 8.82 -15.72
N LYS A 17 5.31 9.25 -16.86
CA LYS A 17 6.10 8.40 -17.78
C LYS A 17 7.55 8.19 -17.34
N LYS A 18 7.98 8.74 -16.19
CA LYS A 18 9.37 8.72 -15.70
C LYS A 18 10.37 9.15 -16.79
N SER A 19 10.04 10.23 -17.51
CA SER A 19 10.88 10.72 -18.60
C SER A 19 12.26 11.12 -18.09
N LYS A 20 13.33 10.73 -18.81
CA LYS A 20 14.72 11.14 -18.53
C LYS A 20 14.94 12.66 -18.64
N LEU A 21 13.96 13.38 -19.21
CA LEU A 21 14.01 14.81 -19.41
C LEU A 21 13.53 15.61 -18.18
N ILE A 22 12.97 14.96 -17.16
CA ILE A 22 12.54 15.63 -15.91
C ILE A 22 13.46 15.26 -14.76
N GLU A 23 13.90 16.28 -14.05
CA GLU A 23 14.63 16.15 -12.81
C GLU A 23 13.82 16.78 -11.66
N LEU A 24 13.67 16.01 -10.59
CA LEU A 24 13.00 16.42 -9.36
C LEU A 24 14.06 16.62 -8.29
N VAL A 25 14.32 17.87 -7.92
CA VAL A 25 15.30 18.21 -6.89
C VAL A 25 14.56 18.51 -5.58
N GLU A 26 14.85 17.76 -4.53
CA GLU A 26 14.26 18.00 -3.21
C GLU A 26 14.78 19.33 -2.65
N LYS A 27 13.88 20.23 -2.28
CA LYS A 27 14.19 21.46 -1.55
C LYS A 27 13.26 21.65 -0.36
N GLU A 28 13.84 22.15 0.72
CA GLU A 28 13.07 22.65 1.87
C GLU A 28 12.72 24.11 1.61
N LYS A 29 11.42 24.44 1.63
CA LYS A 29 10.98 25.85 1.51
C LYS A 29 10.90 26.46 2.91
N THR A 30 11.49 27.65 3.06
CA THR A 30 11.74 28.36 4.33
C THR A 30 10.49 28.75 5.12
N THR A 31 9.31 28.76 4.49
CA THR A 31 8.04 28.89 5.21
C THR A 31 7.62 27.50 5.72
N GLU A 32 8.08 27.20 6.94
CA GLU A 32 7.56 26.15 7.82
C GLU A 32 7.81 24.69 7.38
N LYS A 33 9.04 24.17 7.41
CA LYS A 33 9.31 22.70 7.38
C LYS A 33 8.64 21.89 6.23
N HIS A 34 8.25 22.54 5.13
CA HIS A 34 7.57 21.92 4.00
C HIS A 34 8.57 21.43 2.95
N LYS A 35 8.56 20.11 2.65
CA LYS A 35 9.42 19.47 1.64
C LYS A 35 8.71 19.41 0.29
N VAL A 36 9.31 19.99 -0.73
CA VAL A 36 8.79 20.01 -2.11
C VAL A 36 9.89 19.59 -3.10
N PHE A 37 9.50 19.06 -4.26
CA PHE A 37 10.43 18.87 -5.36
C PHE A 37 10.31 20.04 -6.33
N GLU A 38 11.42 20.70 -6.63
CA GLU A 38 11.49 21.61 -7.77
C GLU A 38 11.54 20.77 -9.05
N VAL A 39 10.67 21.12 -10.00
CA VAL A 39 10.59 20.44 -11.29
C VAL A 39 11.47 21.21 -12.27
N SER A 40 12.52 20.55 -12.77
CA SER A 40 13.37 21.09 -13.84
C SER A 40 13.29 20.18 -15.06
N VAL A 41 13.32 20.78 -16.25
CA VAL A 41 13.37 20.05 -17.52
C VAL A 41 14.77 20.17 -18.10
N LEU A 42 15.33 19.06 -18.57
CA LEU A 42 16.59 19.05 -19.31
C LEU A 42 16.31 19.44 -20.76
N GLU A 43 16.66 20.67 -21.12
CA GLU A 43 16.59 21.19 -22.49
C GLU A 43 18.01 21.37 -23.03
N ASN A 44 18.35 20.71 -24.14
CA ASN A 44 19.66 20.82 -24.80
C ASN A 44 20.85 20.59 -23.84
N GLY A 45 20.72 19.62 -22.93
CA GLY A 45 21.75 19.30 -21.93
C GLY A 45 21.87 20.29 -20.78
N LYS A 46 21.04 21.33 -20.71
CA LYS A 46 21.00 22.31 -19.62
C LYS A 46 19.71 22.19 -18.82
N LYS A 47 19.80 22.36 -17.50
CA LYS A 47 18.64 22.33 -16.60
C LYS A 47 17.87 23.65 -16.71
N ALA A 48 16.65 23.59 -17.22
CA ALA A 48 15.72 24.70 -17.25
C ALA A 48 14.74 24.59 -16.07
N PRO A 49 14.75 25.54 -15.10
CA PRO A 49 13.79 25.51 -14.00
C PRO A 49 12.38 25.79 -14.51
N THR A 50 11.38 25.08 -13.97
CA THR A 50 9.97 25.38 -14.28
C THR A 50 9.31 26.21 -13.17
N ASN A 51 8.17 26.81 -13.49
CA ASN A 51 7.33 27.51 -12.52
C ASN A 51 6.50 26.55 -11.66
N PHE A 52 6.76 25.25 -11.71
CA PHE A 52 6.02 24.24 -10.99
C PHE A 52 6.89 23.54 -9.95
N ILE A 53 6.24 23.16 -8.86
CA ILE A 53 6.81 22.32 -7.82
C ILE A 53 5.87 21.14 -7.57
N GLN A 54 6.43 20.02 -7.15
CA GLN A 54 5.66 18.85 -6.79
C GLN A 54 5.65 18.69 -5.27
N CYS A 55 4.45 18.55 -4.68
CA CYS A 55 4.33 18.25 -3.27
C CYS A 55 4.90 16.86 -2.96
N LYS A 56 5.80 16.74 -1.97
CA LYS A 56 6.36 15.43 -1.58
C LYS A 56 5.33 14.51 -0.91
N ILE A 57 4.24 15.06 -0.36
CA ILE A 57 3.22 14.28 0.36
C ILE A 57 2.19 13.66 -0.59
N CYS A 58 1.58 14.48 -1.46
CA CYS A 58 0.48 14.05 -2.32
C CYS A 58 0.86 13.98 -3.81
N GLU A 59 2.13 14.21 -4.15
CA GLU A 59 2.69 14.18 -5.51
C GLU A 59 2.01 15.14 -6.50
N LYS A 60 1.17 16.06 -6.00
CA LYS A 60 0.45 17.03 -6.83
C LYS A 60 1.40 18.13 -7.33
N LEU A 61 1.28 18.45 -8.62
CA LEU A 61 1.96 19.57 -9.26
C LEU A 61 1.25 20.89 -8.92
N LEU A 62 2.01 21.87 -8.45
CA LEU A 62 1.54 23.17 -7.99
C LEU A 62 2.41 24.27 -8.60
N VAL A 63 1.86 25.47 -8.73
CA VAL A 63 2.63 26.64 -9.16
C VAL A 63 3.54 27.09 -8.01
N LYS A 64 4.78 27.48 -8.32
CA LYS A 64 5.86 27.81 -7.38
C LYS A 64 5.51 29.01 -6.47
N GLU A 65 4.63 29.89 -6.95
CA GLU A 65 4.22 31.13 -6.27
C GLU A 65 2.69 31.29 -6.33
N GLY A 66 2.11 31.85 -5.26
CA GLY A 66 0.68 32.12 -5.15
C GLY A 66 0.00 31.54 -3.89
N GLY A 67 -1.16 32.08 -3.54
CA GLY A 67 -1.91 31.71 -2.34
C GLY A 67 -2.33 30.23 -2.30
N HIS A 68 -2.61 29.63 -3.48
CA HIS A 68 -2.96 28.22 -3.59
C HIS A 68 -1.87 27.27 -3.12
N LEU A 69 -0.59 27.65 -3.24
CA LEU A 69 0.50 26.83 -2.74
C LEU A 69 0.50 26.82 -1.21
N LYS A 70 0.41 27.99 -0.58
CA LYS A 70 0.38 28.10 0.89
C LYS A 70 -0.80 27.32 1.46
N THR A 71 -2.00 27.55 0.94
CA THR A 71 -3.20 26.81 1.36
C THR A 71 -3.06 25.29 1.14
N HIS A 72 -2.41 24.87 0.06
CA HIS A 72 -2.17 23.45 -0.18
C HIS A 72 -1.14 22.88 0.79
N LEU A 73 -0.01 23.56 1.03
CA LEU A 73 1.01 23.13 1.97
C LEU A 73 0.40 23.01 3.37
N ASP A 74 -0.30 24.03 3.85
CA ASP A 74 -0.96 24.03 5.16
C ASP A 74 -1.98 22.88 5.27
N LYS A 75 -2.85 22.68 4.27
CA LYS A 75 -3.87 21.61 4.27
C LYS A 75 -3.29 20.21 4.03
N CYS A 76 -2.25 20.08 3.22
CA CYS A 76 -1.65 18.80 2.84
C CYS A 76 -0.64 18.32 3.88
N TYR A 77 -0.02 19.21 4.67
CA TYR A 77 0.81 18.84 5.81
C TYR A 77 0.00 18.66 7.09
N SER A 78 -1.06 19.47 7.32
CA SER A 78 -2.00 19.23 8.44
C SER A 78 -2.78 17.92 8.25
N LYS A 79 -3.09 17.56 7.01
CA LYS A 79 -3.30 16.17 6.61
C LYS A 79 -1.96 15.43 6.65
N LYS A 80 -1.42 15.20 7.86
CA LYS A 80 -0.50 14.08 8.10
C LYS A 80 -1.04 12.95 7.22
N ARG A 81 -0.21 12.43 6.28
CA ARG A 81 -0.44 11.13 5.59
C ARG A 81 -1.37 10.33 6.48
N PRO A 82 -2.57 9.85 6.07
CA PRO A 82 -3.52 9.20 6.99
C PRO A 82 -2.68 8.36 7.91
N ALA A 83 -2.49 8.87 9.15
CA ALA A 83 -1.37 8.43 9.99
C ALA A 83 -1.52 6.94 9.96
N LYS A 84 -0.53 6.17 9.43
CA LYS A 84 -0.63 4.70 9.26
C LYS A 84 -1.56 4.28 10.36
N GLN A 85 -2.85 4.04 10.03
CA GLN A 85 -3.84 3.89 11.09
C GLN A 85 -3.51 2.48 11.51
N SER A 86 -2.47 2.38 12.35
CA SER A 86 -2.14 1.17 13.03
C SER A 86 -3.41 0.91 13.80
N ILE A 87 -3.81 -0.33 13.73
CA ILE A 87 -4.95 -0.88 14.45
C ILE A 87 -5.01 -0.36 15.90
N GLY A 88 -3.88 0.02 16.52
CA GLY A 88 -3.84 0.71 17.82
C GLY A 88 -4.67 1.99 17.95
N ALA A 89 -4.95 2.74 16.87
CA ALA A 89 -5.87 3.89 16.91
C ALA A 89 -7.35 3.50 16.80
N PHE A 90 -7.66 2.32 16.23
CA PHE A 90 -9.01 1.74 16.16
C PHE A 90 -9.33 0.85 17.38
N MET A 91 -8.32 0.17 17.95
CA MET A 91 -8.43 -0.66 19.15
C MET A 91 -8.53 0.13 20.45
N GLY A 92 -8.31 1.45 20.42
CA GLY A 92 -8.46 2.32 21.59
C GLY A 92 -9.92 2.55 21.96
N ASN A 93 -10.85 2.40 21.01
CA ASN A 93 -12.28 2.50 21.26
C ASN A 93 -12.85 1.08 21.29
N ALA A 94 -13.44 0.68 22.41
CA ALA A 94 -14.24 -0.54 22.46
C ALA A 94 -15.36 -0.44 21.40
N LEU A 95 -15.53 -1.50 20.61
CA LEU A 95 -16.67 -1.60 19.69
C LEU A 95 -17.95 -1.40 20.48
N SER A 96 -18.90 -0.66 19.91
CA SER A 96 -20.24 -0.60 20.49
C SER A 96 -20.88 -1.99 20.48
N SER A 97 -21.89 -2.19 21.33
CA SER A 97 -22.65 -3.44 21.39
C SER A 97 -23.35 -3.76 20.08
N SER A 98 -23.82 -2.73 19.35
CA SER A 98 -24.46 -2.88 18.03
C SER A 98 -23.46 -3.31 16.96
N GLU A 99 -22.28 -2.69 16.90
CA GLU A 99 -21.21 -3.06 15.95
C GLU A 99 -20.72 -4.49 16.21
N SER A 100 -20.51 -4.84 17.48
CA SER A 100 -20.11 -6.19 17.87
C SER A 100 -21.14 -7.23 17.42
N LYS A 101 -22.44 -6.95 17.63
CA LYS A 101 -23.52 -7.84 17.18
C LYS A 101 -23.55 -7.98 15.65
N GLN A 102 -23.42 -6.88 14.90
CA GLN A 102 -23.39 -6.92 13.44
C GLN A 102 -22.22 -7.75 12.90
N ILE A 103 -21.03 -7.62 13.51
CA ILE A 103 -19.85 -8.40 13.14
C ILE A 103 -20.11 -9.89 13.42
N THR A 104 -20.61 -10.23 14.61
CA THR A 104 -20.94 -11.61 14.98
C THR A 104 -21.97 -12.23 14.02
N ASP A 105 -23.04 -11.52 13.71
CA ASP A 105 -24.10 -11.99 12.79
C ASP A 105 -23.57 -12.18 11.37
N THR A 106 -22.61 -11.35 10.94
CA THR A 106 -21.98 -11.45 9.61
C THR A 106 -21.03 -12.64 9.54
N VAL A 107 -20.18 -12.85 10.56
CA VAL A 107 -19.30 -14.01 10.64
C VAL A 107 -20.10 -15.31 10.75
N GLY A 108 -21.21 -15.29 11.50
CA GLY A 108 -22.11 -16.43 11.64
C GLY A 108 -22.78 -16.80 10.31
N ARG A 109 -23.32 -15.82 9.58
CA ARG A 109 -23.86 -16.05 8.24
C ARG A 109 -22.82 -16.61 7.28
N TYR A 110 -21.62 -16.04 7.26
CA TYR A 110 -20.52 -16.55 6.44
C TYR A 110 -20.19 -18.01 6.76
N ALA A 111 -20.12 -18.38 8.05
CA ALA A 111 -19.82 -19.75 8.45
C ALA A 111 -20.87 -20.74 7.93
N LEU A 112 -22.14 -20.36 8.01
CA LEU A 112 -23.26 -21.16 7.51
C LEU A 112 -23.27 -21.26 5.98
N GLU A 113 -23.16 -20.13 5.27
CA GLU A 113 -23.20 -20.08 3.81
C GLU A 113 -22.01 -20.82 3.17
N ALA A 114 -20.82 -20.70 3.77
CA ALA A 114 -19.61 -21.36 3.27
C ALA A 114 -19.45 -22.80 3.76
N GLY A 115 -20.34 -23.29 4.65
CA GLY A 115 -20.24 -24.62 5.24
C GLY A 115 -18.96 -24.86 6.04
N ILE A 116 -18.43 -23.82 6.69
CA ILE A 116 -17.20 -23.92 7.48
C ILE A 116 -17.53 -23.95 8.98
N SER A 117 -16.70 -24.64 9.77
CA SER A 117 -16.88 -24.66 11.22
C SER A 117 -16.56 -23.29 11.84
N PHE A 118 -17.30 -22.92 12.89
CA PHE A 118 -17.00 -21.71 13.69
C PHE A 118 -15.58 -21.70 14.24
N TYR A 119 -15.01 -22.89 14.49
CA TYR A 119 -13.60 -23.04 14.87
C TYR A 119 -12.65 -22.46 13.81
N ARG A 120 -12.94 -22.63 12.52
CA ARG A 120 -12.15 -22.05 11.42
C ARG A 120 -12.21 -20.52 11.41
N CYS A 121 -13.31 -19.91 11.86
CA CYS A 121 -13.42 -18.45 12.00
C CYS A 121 -12.48 -17.88 13.07
N GLY A 122 -12.17 -18.66 14.11
CA GLY A 122 -11.26 -18.28 15.20
C GLY A 122 -9.78 -18.47 14.91
N GLN A 123 -9.43 -19.11 13.79
CA GLN A 123 -8.05 -19.46 13.46
C GLN A 123 -7.17 -18.22 13.18
N PRO A 124 -5.86 -18.30 13.47
CA PRO A 124 -4.93 -17.20 13.22
C PRO A 124 -4.96 -16.67 11.79
N GLU A 125 -5.14 -17.54 10.79
CA GLU A 125 -5.18 -17.18 9.37
C GLU A 125 -6.41 -16.33 9.06
N MET A 126 -7.58 -16.69 9.60
CA MET A 126 -8.81 -15.90 9.43
C MET A 126 -8.68 -14.55 10.12
N LYS A 127 -8.15 -14.53 11.35
CA LYS A 127 -7.88 -13.27 12.07
C LYS A 127 -6.95 -12.37 11.27
N ARG A 128 -5.91 -12.93 10.66
CA ARG A 128 -4.96 -12.18 9.83
C ARG A 128 -5.62 -11.63 8.57
N LEU A 129 -6.44 -12.43 7.89
CA LEU A 129 -7.20 -11.98 6.71
C LEU A 129 -8.15 -10.84 7.05
N VAL A 130 -8.97 -10.98 8.11
CA VAL A 130 -9.89 -9.93 8.56
C VAL A 130 -9.12 -8.66 8.92
N THR A 131 -7.98 -8.81 9.60
CA THR A 131 -7.10 -7.69 9.94
C THR A 131 -6.58 -6.98 8.68
N ASP A 132 -6.15 -7.73 7.66
CA ASP A 132 -5.67 -7.16 6.40
C ASP A 132 -6.80 -6.45 5.65
N LEU A 133 -8.02 -7.00 5.65
CA LEU A 133 -9.20 -6.35 5.06
C LEU A 133 -9.56 -5.05 5.78
N VAL A 134 -9.54 -5.03 7.11
CA VAL A 134 -9.75 -3.82 7.91
C VAL A 134 -8.66 -2.78 7.60
N ASN A 135 -7.40 -3.20 7.47
CA ASN A 135 -6.30 -2.30 7.11
C ASN A 135 -6.47 -1.71 5.70
N ILE A 136 -6.97 -2.50 4.74
CA ILE A 136 -7.26 -2.05 3.39
C ILE A 136 -8.42 -1.03 3.43
N GLY A 137 -9.50 -1.35 4.14
CA GLY A 137 -10.64 -0.44 4.37
C GLY A 137 -10.22 0.90 5.01
N ALA A 138 -9.39 0.85 6.05
CA ALA A 138 -8.89 2.05 6.73
C ALA A 138 -8.02 2.95 5.82
N ARG A 139 -7.30 2.37 4.86
CA ARG A 139 -6.41 3.12 3.94
C ARG A 139 -7.15 3.75 2.76
N HIS A 140 -8.18 3.07 2.25
CA HIS A 140 -8.84 3.46 1.01
C HIS A 140 -10.28 3.98 1.23
N GLY A 141 -10.81 3.89 2.45
CA GLY A 141 -12.17 4.31 2.77
C GLY A 141 -13.25 3.46 2.09
N ALA A 142 -14.46 4.00 1.97
CA ALA A 142 -15.63 3.34 1.39
C ALA A 142 -15.55 3.08 -0.15
N GLN A 143 -14.40 3.27 -0.78
CA GLN A 143 -14.22 3.15 -2.23
C GLN A 143 -13.89 1.73 -2.71
N ILE A 144 -13.83 0.75 -1.81
CA ILE A 144 -13.48 -0.62 -2.18
C ILE A 144 -14.75 -1.43 -2.42
N THR A 145 -14.94 -1.89 -3.66
CA THR A 145 -15.97 -2.86 -4.01
C THR A 145 -15.49 -4.28 -3.69
N SER A 146 -16.42 -5.18 -3.35
CA SER A 146 -16.12 -6.60 -3.12
C SER A 146 -15.44 -7.27 -4.33
N GLU A 147 -15.76 -6.81 -5.53
CA GLU A 147 -15.15 -7.23 -6.80
C GLU A 147 -13.65 -6.91 -6.87
N GLY A 148 -13.21 -5.80 -6.26
CA GLY A 148 -11.79 -5.44 -6.19
C GLY A 148 -10.99 -6.22 -5.15
N LEU A 149 -11.65 -6.96 -4.26
CA LEU A 149 -11.05 -7.76 -3.18
C LEU A 149 -11.18 -9.26 -3.39
N THR A 150 -11.99 -9.69 -4.35
CA THR A 150 -12.24 -11.10 -4.62
C THR A 150 -11.14 -11.65 -5.50
N PHE A 151 -10.47 -12.69 -5.00
CA PHE A 151 -9.50 -13.45 -5.76
C PHE A 151 -10.17 -14.70 -6.30
N ASP A 152 -10.00 -14.99 -7.58
CA ASP A 152 -10.49 -16.24 -8.14
C ASP A 152 -9.72 -17.43 -7.53
N ARG A 153 -10.42 -18.55 -7.37
CA ARG A 153 -9.87 -19.77 -6.73
C ARG A 153 -8.59 -20.26 -7.40
N LYS A 154 -8.47 -20.08 -8.72
CA LYS A 154 -7.31 -20.53 -9.50
C LYS A 154 -6.09 -19.67 -9.21
N SER A 155 -6.24 -18.35 -9.13
CA SER A 155 -5.20 -17.40 -8.73
C SER A 155 -4.69 -17.67 -7.33
N VAL A 156 -5.59 -17.89 -6.35
CA VAL A 156 -5.21 -18.25 -4.98
C VAL A 156 -4.42 -19.56 -4.95
N LYS A 157 -4.89 -20.60 -5.66
CA LYS A 157 -4.19 -21.89 -5.76
C LYS A 157 -2.80 -21.74 -6.36
N ASN A 158 -2.67 -21.00 -7.46
CA ASN A 158 -1.40 -20.78 -8.14
C ASN A 158 -0.41 -20.00 -7.26
N SER A 159 -0.89 -18.98 -6.54
CA SER A 159 -0.09 -18.22 -5.58
C SER A 159 0.41 -19.11 -4.43
N ALA A 160 -0.46 -19.96 -3.87
CA ALA A 160 -0.09 -20.91 -2.82
C ALA A 160 0.96 -21.91 -3.31
N LEU A 161 0.79 -22.51 -4.49
CA LEU A 161 1.76 -23.43 -5.09
C LEU A 161 3.11 -22.77 -5.36
N SER A 162 3.11 -21.56 -5.91
CA SER A 162 4.34 -20.77 -6.14
C SER A 162 5.08 -20.47 -4.84
N THR A 163 4.35 -20.09 -3.79
CA THR A 163 4.91 -19.82 -2.47
C THR A 163 5.51 -21.08 -1.85
N SER A 164 4.81 -22.20 -1.91
CA SER A 164 5.30 -23.50 -1.43
C SER A 164 6.55 -23.95 -2.19
N ALA A 165 6.57 -23.82 -3.53
CA ALA A 165 7.73 -24.17 -4.34
C ALA A 165 8.98 -23.36 -3.95
N LYS A 166 8.83 -22.05 -3.69
CA LYS A 166 9.91 -21.19 -3.20
C LYS A 166 10.42 -21.62 -1.82
N ARG A 167 9.51 -21.99 -0.90
CA ARG A 167 9.89 -22.50 0.42
C ARG A 167 10.65 -23.81 0.31
N ILE A 168 10.14 -24.76 -0.49
CA ILE A 168 10.80 -26.05 -0.74
C ILE A 168 12.19 -25.82 -1.32
N HIS A 169 12.35 -24.96 -2.32
CA HIS A 169 13.66 -24.64 -2.90
C HIS A 169 14.64 -24.11 -1.84
N ARG A 170 14.17 -23.29 -0.89
CA ARG A 170 14.98 -22.77 0.21
C ARG A 170 15.38 -23.85 1.22
N PHE A 171 14.50 -24.79 1.52
CA PHE A 171 14.75 -25.85 2.49
C PHE A 171 15.50 -27.05 1.91
N LYS A 172 15.43 -27.28 0.60
CA LYS A 172 16.06 -28.41 -0.09
C LYS A 172 17.54 -28.61 0.27
N PRO A 173 18.43 -27.60 0.27
CA PRO A 173 19.83 -27.81 0.65
C PRO A 173 20.00 -28.19 2.14
N ILE A 174 19.19 -27.62 3.03
CA ILE A 174 19.21 -27.92 4.47
C ILE A 174 18.76 -29.36 4.70
N LEU A 175 17.65 -29.75 4.09
CA LEU A 175 17.11 -31.11 4.19
C LEU A 175 18.05 -32.14 3.57
N LYS A 176 18.72 -31.81 2.46
CA LYS A 176 19.71 -32.69 1.84
C LYS A 176 20.89 -32.95 2.77
N SER A 177 21.46 -31.90 3.37
CA SER A 177 22.56 -32.03 4.33
C SER A 177 22.17 -32.85 5.56
N ALA A 178 20.99 -32.59 6.14
CA ALA A 178 20.54 -33.31 7.33
C ALA A 178 20.16 -34.78 7.00
N ALA A 179 19.67 -35.07 5.79
CA ALA A 179 19.45 -36.45 5.34
C ALA A 179 20.77 -37.21 5.14
N GLU A 180 21.79 -36.58 4.53
CA GLU A 180 23.12 -37.16 4.34
C GLU A 180 23.83 -37.46 5.68
N ASN A 181 23.54 -36.65 6.71
CA ASN A 181 24.07 -36.84 8.07
C ASN A 181 23.22 -37.77 8.95
N GLY A 182 22.10 -38.31 8.45
CA GLY A 182 21.20 -39.18 9.23
C GLY A 182 20.43 -38.46 10.34
N GLU A 183 20.28 -37.14 10.26
CA GLU A 183 19.64 -36.29 11.29
C GLU A 183 18.14 -36.06 11.04
N ILE A 184 17.57 -36.66 9.99
CA ILE A 184 16.15 -36.57 9.66
C ILE A 184 15.45 -37.90 9.91
N CYS A 185 14.40 -37.85 10.71
CA CYS A 185 13.42 -38.92 10.84
C CYS A 185 12.10 -38.49 10.20
N PHE A 186 11.50 -39.36 9.40
CA PHE A 186 10.17 -39.16 8.85
C PHE A 186 9.15 -39.95 9.66
N ALA A 187 8.14 -39.27 10.18
CA ALA A 187 6.94 -39.94 10.67
C ALA A 187 6.07 -40.28 9.45
N LEU A 188 5.88 -41.57 9.20
CA LEU A 188 4.88 -42.04 8.25
C LEU A 188 3.55 -42.08 8.97
N ASP A 189 2.65 -41.18 8.59
CA ASP A 189 1.27 -41.18 9.05
C ASP A 189 0.45 -42.05 8.10
N HIS A 190 -0.17 -43.10 8.63
CA HIS A 190 -1.01 -44.03 7.87
C HIS A 190 -2.50 -43.67 7.93
N GLY A 191 -2.86 -42.55 8.57
CA GLY A 191 -4.25 -42.11 8.76
C GLY A 191 -4.82 -42.51 10.11
#